data_AF-R5Y7U0-F1
#
_entry.id   AF-R5Y7U0-F1
#
_cell.length_a   1.000
_cell.length_b   1.000
_cell.length_c   1.000
_cell.angle_alpha   90.00
_cell.angle_beta   90.00
_cell.angle_gamma   90.00
#
_symmetry.space_group_name_H-M   'P 1'
#
loop_
_entity.id
_entity.type
_entity.pdbx_description
1 polymer ?
#
loop_
_entity_poly.entity_id
_entity_poly.type
_entity_poly.pdbx_seq_one_letter_code
_entity_poly.pdbx_strand_id
1 'polypeptide(L)'
;MNNYYDYDFNNYNYSNNNVNNNIDPYKGFIRGNIFDNLYDPYKNYKPYEINPNNEKDYMMLLLQIYDFNLVDLNLYLDIYPNDTNMLNLRDKYLKEYETAKKNYETKYGAITTYSETLNKTPWNWDSSFPWEVNK
;
A
#
# COMPACT_ATOMS: atom_id res chain seq x y z
N MET A 1 -5.64 -1.77 37.26
CA MET A 1 -4.66 -2.61 36.52
C MET A 1 -5.45 -3.48 35.57
N ASN A 2 -5.45 -3.14 34.27
CA ASN A 2 -6.13 -3.96 33.26
C ASN A 2 -5.16 -5.06 32.83
N ASN A 3 -5.51 -6.32 33.12
CA ASN A 3 -4.73 -7.50 32.76
C ASN A 3 -4.73 -7.65 31.24
N TYR A 4 -3.59 -7.32 30.62
CA TYR A 4 -3.32 -7.47 29.19
C TYR A 4 -3.03 -8.93 28.76
N TYR A 5 -3.10 -9.88 29.70
CA TYR A 5 -2.61 -11.25 29.53
C TYR A 5 -3.70 -12.30 29.29
N ASP A 6 -4.95 -11.91 29.08
CA ASP A 6 -6.06 -12.84 28.85
C ASP A 6 -6.56 -12.78 27.39
N TYR A 7 -5.63 -12.73 26.43
CA TYR A 7 -5.94 -12.84 25.01
C TYR A 7 -5.76 -14.31 24.60
N ASP A 8 -6.88 -15.02 24.55
CA ASP A 8 -6.96 -16.44 24.21
C ASP A 8 -6.65 -16.64 22.72
N PHE A 9 -5.44 -17.11 22.41
CA PHE A 9 -4.89 -17.25 21.04
C PHE A 9 -5.40 -18.49 20.28
N ASN A 10 -6.30 -19.29 20.87
CA ASN A 10 -6.56 -20.67 20.44
C ASN A 10 -7.83 -20.90 19.61
N ASN A 11 -8.43 -19.86 19.00
CA ASN A 11 -9.66 -20.05 18.24
C ASN A 11 -9.68 -19.40 16.85
N TYR A 12 -8.57 -19.45 16.12
CA TYR A 12 -8.63 -19.32 14.66
C TYR A 12 -8.67 -20.71 14.03
N ASN A 13 -9.89 -21.25 13.95
CA ASN A 13 -10.20 -22.22 12.90
C ASN A 13 -10.05 -21.48 11.57
N TYR A 14 -8.88 -21.57 10.95
CA TYR A 14 -8.68 -21.21 9.54
C TYR A 14 -9.52 -22.18 8.70
N SER A 15 -10.80 -21.86 8.55
CA SER A 15 -11.63 -22.43 7.51
C SER A 15 -10.99 -22.01 6.19
N ASN A 16 -10.50 -22.99 5.42
CA ASN A 16 -10.06 -22.85 4.04
C ASN A 16 -11.25 -22.45 3.15
N ASN A 17 -11.76 -21.24 3.37
CA ASN A 17 -12.78 -20.63 2.54
C ASN A 17 -12.01 -19.88 1.46
N ASN A 18 -12.11 -20.40 0.23
CA ASN A 18 -11.61 -19.80 -1.01
C ASN A 18 -11.55 -18.27 -0.88
N VAL A 19 -10.34 -17.71 -0.93
CA VAL A 19 -10.12 -16.27 -0.88
C VAL A 19 -11.00 -15.65 -1.97
N ASN A 20 -12.00 -14.86 -1.57
CA ASN A 20 -12.80 -14.12 -2.53
C ASN A 20 -11.85 -13.12 -3.20
N ASN A 21 -11.47 -13.41 -4.46
CA ASN A 21 -10.44 -12.70 -5.22
C ASN A 21 -10.77 -11.23 -5.57
N ASN A 22 -11.84 -10.65 -5.00
CA ASN A 22 -12.20 -9.26 -5.22
C ASN A 22 -11.52 -8.37 -4.17
N ILE A 23 -10.20 -8.25 -4.28
CA ILE A 23 -9.39 -7.39 -3.41
C ILE A 23 -9.61 -5.94 -3.84
N ASP A 24 -10.11 -5.12 -2.91
CA ASP A 24 -10.16 -3.67 -3.04
C ASP A 24 -8.86 -3.08 -2.50
N PRO A 25 -8.01 -2.49 -3.36
CA PRO A 25 -6.69 -2.04 -2.95
C PRO A 25 -6.75 -0.86 -1.99
N TYR A 26 -7.75 0.01 -2.11
CA TYR A 26 -7.92 1.15 -1.21
C TYR A 26 -8.35 0.68 0.18
N LYS A 27 -9.31 -0.26 0.24
CA LYS A 27 -9.76 -0.88 1.49
C LYS A 27 -8.60 -1.54 2.23
N GLY A 28 -7.74 -2.26 1.50
CA GLY A 28 -6.53 -2.88 2.05
C GLY A 28 -5.58 -1.86 2.67
N PHE A 29 -5.31 -0.78 1.93
CA PHE A 29 -4.42 0.30 2.36
C PHE A 29 -4.89 0.99 3.66
N ILE A 30 -6.16 1.39 3.76
CA ILE A 30 -6.64 2.16 4.92
C ILE A 30 -6.72 1.32 6.20
N ARG A 31 -6.86 0.00 6.09
CA ARG A 31 -7.04 -0.90 7.24
C ARG A 31 -5.80 -1.75 7.56
N GLY A 32 -4.79 -1.73 6.70
CA GLY A 32 -3.53 -2.45 6.87
C GLY A 32 -3.59 -3.96 6.58
N ASN A 33 -4.56 -4.41 5.77
CA ASN A 33 -4.64 -5.82 5.35
C ASN A 33 -5.45 -5.94 4.05
N ILE A 34 -4.88 -6.48 2.98
CA ILE A 34 -5.59 -6.62 1.69
C ILE A 34 -6.64 -7.75 1.66
N PHE A 35 -6.58 -8.71 2.58
CA PHE A 35 -7.42 -9.89 2.62
C PHE A 35 -8.61 -9.72 3.56
N ASP A 36 -9.82 -9.68 2.97
CA ASP A 36 -11.07 -9.47 3.72
C ASP A 36 -11.33 -10.52 4.80
N ASN A 37 -10.97 -11.77 4.55
CA ASN A 37 -11.14 -12.89 5.47
C ASN A 37 -10.15 -12.89 6.63
N LEU A 38 -9.05 -12.14 6.54
CA LEU A 38 -8.00 -12.06 7.55
C LEU A 38 -8.05 -10.77 8.37
N TYR A 39 -8.93 -9.84 8.00
CA TYR A 39 -9.08 -8.57 8.69
C TYR A 39 -10.07 -8.68 9.85
N ASP A 40 -9.58 -8.44 11.08
CA ASP A 40 -10.40 -8.36 12.28
C ASP A 40 -10.32 -6.94 12.90
N PRO A 41 -11.38 -6.12 12.83
CA PRO A 41 -11.36 -4.75 13.34
C PRO A 41 -11.39 -4.70 14.87
N TYR A 42 -10.58 -3.83 15.46
CA TYR A 42 -10.62 -3.60 16.90
C TYR A 42 -11.90 -2.86 17.33
N LYS A 43 -12.79 -3.53 18.06
CA LYS A 43 -14.03 -2.96 18.61
C LYS A 43 -14.86 -2.28 17.49
N ASN A 44 -15.16 -0.99 17.66
CA ASN A 44 -15.88 -0.15 16.71
C ASN A 44 -14.93 0.79 15.94
N TYR A 45 -13.64 0.48 15.88
CA TYR A 45 -12.69 1.24 15.08
C TYR A 45 -13.11 1.19 13.60
N LYS A 46 -13.15 2.39 12.99
CA LYS A 46 -13.37 2.56 11.56
C LYS A 46 -12.10 3.17 10.98
N PRO A 47 -11.47 2.53 9.98
CA PRO A 47 -10.36 3.12 9.24
C PRO A 47 -10.71 4.54 8.78
N TYR A 48 -9.76 5.45 8.92
CA TYR A 48 -9.92 6.82 8.45
C TYR A 48 -9.89 6.86 6.92
N GLU A 49 -10.89 7.48 6.31
CA GLU A 49 -10.93 7.68 4.86
C GLU A 49 -10.03 8.85 4.46
N ILE A 50 -9.11 8.60 3.53
CA ILE A 50 -8.17 9.61 3.06
C ILE A 50 -8.81 10.40 1.94
N ASN A 51 -9.01 11.69 2.18
CA ASN A 51 -9.50 12.64 1.19
C ASN A 51 -8.34 13.53 0.70
N PRO A 52 -7.80 13.29 -0.51
CA PRO A 52 -6.72 14.11 -1.03
C PRO A 52 -7.20 15.54 -1.30
N ASN A 53 -6.42 16.54 -0.87
CA ASN A 53 -6.84 17.95 -0.98
C ASN A 53 -6.61 18.54 -2.37
N ASN A 54 -5.66 17.96 -3.11
CA ASN A 54 -5.26 18.42 -4.42
C ASN A 54 -4.83 17.24 -5.30
N GLU A 55 -4.56 17.50 -6.57
CA GLU A 55 -4.17 16.48 -7.53
C GLU A 55 -2.84 15.79 -7.19
N LYS A 56 -1.87 16.51 -6.62
CA LYS A 56 -0.59 15.94 -6.16
C LYS A 56 -0.83 14.91 -5.06
N ASP A 57 -1.64 15.24 -4.06
CA ASP A 57 -2.01 14.35 -2.97
C ASP A 57 -2.73 13.10 -3.50
N TYR A 58 -3.65 13.28 -4.45
CA TYR A 58 -4.39 12.16 -5.06
C TYR A 58 -3.45 11.21 -5.82
N MET A 59 -2.54 11.75 -6.63
CA MET A 59 -1.59 10.93 -7.38
C MET A 59 -0.58 10.21 -6.47
N MET A 60 -0.15 10.86 -5.38
CA MET A 60 0.68 10.22 -4.35
C MET A 60 -0.10 9.10 -3.64
N LEU A 61 -1.36 9.33 -3.29
CA LEU A 61 -2.21 8.34 -2.64
C LEU A 61 -2.38 7.08 -3.51
N LEU A 62 -2.61 7.23 -4.82
CA LEU A 62 -2.68 6.08 -5.74
C LEU A 62 -1.40 5.24 -5.72
N LEU A 63 -0.24 5.90 -5.70
CA LEU A 63 1.05 5.23 -5.64
C LEU A 63 1.22 4.44 -4.34
N GLN A 64 0.91 5.07 -3.20
CA GLN A 64 0.98 4.44 -1.88
C GLN A 64 0.04 3.24 -1.75
N ILE A 65 -1.17 3.35 -2.30
CA ILE A 65 -2.14 2.24 -2.34
C ILE A 65 -1.53 1.05 -3.07
N TYR A 66 -1.05 1.22 -4.29
CA TYR A 66 -0.50 0.08 -5.06
C TYR A 66 0.80 -0.46 -4.46
N ASP A 67 1.68 0.39 -3.96
CA ASP A 67 2.92 -0.02 -3.29
C ASP A 67 2.64 -0.91 -2.08
N PHE A 68 1.70 -0.49 -1.22
CA PHE A 68 1.25 -1.29 -0.09
C PHE A 68 0.69 -2.65 -0.51
N ASN A 69 -0.19 -2.67 -1.52
CA ASN A 69 -0.79 -3.91 -2.00
C ASN A 69 0.25 -4.86 -2.62
N LEU A 70 1.28 -4.33 -3.29
CA LEU A 70 2.36 -5.14 -3.85
C LEU A 70 3.19 -5.81 -2.76
N VAL A 71 3.48 -5.10 -1.66
CA VAL A 71 4.17 -5.68 -0.51
C VAL A 71 3.35 -6.83 0.08
N ASP A 72 2.07 -6.62 0.36
CA ASP A 72 1.20 -7.66 0.92
C ASP A 72 1.04 -8.87 0.00
N LEU A 73 0.90 -8.64 -1.32
CA LEU A 73 0.81 -9.74 -2.30
C LEU A 73 2.11 -10.52 -2.42
N ASN A 74 3.27 -9.86 -2.36
CA ASN A 74 4.56 -10.55 -2.35
C ASN A 74 4.69 -11.45 -1.12
N LEU A 75 4.34 -10.94 0.06
CA LEU A 75 4.36 -11.73 1.30
C LEU A 75 3.44 -12.96 1.22
N TYR A 76 2.26 -12.83 0.61
CA TYR A 76 1.38 -13.97 0.36
C TYR A 76 2.01 -14.97 -0.60
N LEU A 77 2.58 -14.50 -1.72
CA LEU A 77 3.17 -15.35 -2.75
C LEU A 77 4.46 -16.05 -2.30
N ASP A 78 5.17 -15.52 -1.30
CA ASP A 78 6.29 -16.22 -0.66
C ASP A 78 5.83 -17.55 -0.01
N ILE A 79 4.57 -17.62 0.44
CA ILE A 79 3.96 -18.81 1.04
C ILE A 79 3.23 -19.65 -0.02
N TYR A 80 2.58 -19.00 -0.98
CA TYR A 80 1.75 -19.64 -2.02
C TYR A 80 2.24 -19.29 -3.45
N PRO A 81 3.46 -19.71 -3.85
CA PRO A 81 4.10 -19.25 -5.09
C PRO A 81 3.40 -19.71 -6.38
N ASN A 82 2.56 -20.75 -6.30
CA ASN A 82 1.84 -21.30 -7.45
C ASN A 82 0.42 -20.72 -7.61
N ASP A 83 0.00 -19.79 -6.76
CA ASP A 83 -1.32 -19.15 -6.86
C ASP A 83 -1.35 -18.18 -8.04
N THR A 84 -1.78 -18.68 -9.19
CA THR A 84 -1.84 -17.91 -10.44
C THR A 84 -2.78 -16.70 -10.36
N ASN A 85 -3.82 -16.75 -9.52
CA ASN A 85 -4.73 -15.62 -9.37
C ASN A 85 -4.04 -14.45 -8.67
N MET A 86 -3.29 -14.73 -7.61
CA MET A 86 -2.56 -13.71 -6.87
C MET A 86 -1.34 -13.20 -7.65
N LEU A 87 -0.69 -14.04 -8.45
CA LEU A 87 0.33 -13.59 -9.41
C LEU A 87 -0.24 -12.61 -10.43
N ASN A 88 -1.37 -12.94 -11.07
CA ASN A 88 -2.01 -12.05 -12.04
C ASN A 88 -2.44 -10.72 -11.40
N LEU A 89 -2.93 -10.76 -10.16
CA LEU A 89 -3.30 -9.54 -9.43
C LEU A 89 -2.08 -8.69 -9.10
N ARG A 90 -0.99 -9.31 -8.62
CA ARG A 90 0.29 -8.64 -8.38
C ARG A 90 0.79 -7.97 -9.64
N ASP A 91 0.82 -8.66 -10.77
CA ASP A 91 1.32 -8.12 -12.03
C ASP A 91 0.45 -6.97 -12.54
N LYS A 92 -0.88 -7.05 -12.35
CA LYS A 92 -1.80 -5.93 -12.59
C LYS A 92 -1.42 -4.72 -11.73
N TYR A 93 -1.30 -4.88 -10.40
CA TYR A 93 -0.96 -3.77 -9.51
C TYR A 93 0.44 -3.22 -9.74
N LEU A 94 1.40 -4.05 -10.18
CA LEU A 94 2.74 -3.60 -10.55
C LEU A 94 2.67 -2.64 -11.73
N LYS A 95 1.90 -2.99 -12.76
CA LYS A 95 1.68 -2.10 -13.91
C LYS A 95 0.99 -0.79 -13.52
N GLU A 96 -0.02 -0.86 -12.65
CA GLU A 96 -0.71 0.33 -12.15
C GLU A 96 0.22 1.23 -11.31
N TYR A 97 1.06 0.62 -10.46
CA TYR A 97 2.08 1.32 -9.67
C TYR A 97 3.11 2.02 -10.57
N GLU A 98 3.68 1.33 -11.55
CA GLU A 98 4.65 1.91 -12.49
C GLU A 98 4.05 3.07 -13.28
N THR A 99 2.78 2.92 -13.70
CA THR A 99 2.04 3.98 -14.40
C THR A 99 1.81 5.18 -13.48
N ALA A 100 1.35 4.96 -12.25
CA ALA A 100 1.12 6.02 -11.27
C ALA A 100 2.42 6.75 -10.92
N LYS A 101 3.52 6.01 -10.70
CA LYS A 101 4.86 6.55 -10.46
C LYS A 101 5.31 7.44 -11.60
N LYS A 102 5.28 6.94 -12.84
CA LYS A 102 5.67 7.72 -14.02
C LYS A 102 4.86 9.00 -14.15
N ASN A 103 3.55 8.93 -13.96
CA ASN A 103 2.67 10.09 -14.06
C ASN A 103 2.97 11.12 -12.96
N TYR A 104 3.18 10.66 -11.72
CA TYR A 104 3.53 11.54 -10.61
C TYR A 104 4.89 12.21 -10.86
N GLU A 105 5.93 11.44 -11.18
CA GLU A 105 7.29 11.95 -11.35
C GLU A 105 7.41 12.92 -12.52
N THR A 106 6.66 12.69 -13.61
CA THR A 106 6.60 13.60 -14.75
C THR A 106 6.05 14.97 -14.37
N LYS A 107 5.11 15.03 -13.41
CA LYS A 107 4.38 16.25 -13.05
C LYS A 107 4.94 16.97 -11.82
N TYR A 108 5.38 16.22 -10.81
CA TYR A 108 5.72 16.74 -9.49
C TYR A 108 7.17 16.45 -9.07
N GLY A 109 7.95 15.76 -9.89
CA GLY A 109 9.35 15.43 -9.62
C GLY A 109 9.56 14.04 -9.01
N ALA A 110 10.84 13.65 -8.98
CA ALA A 110 11.29 12.34 -8.49
C ALA A 110 10.79 12.03 -7.08
N ILE A 111 10.35 10.80 -6.84
CA ILE A 111 9.96 10.33 -5.51
C ILE A 111 11.04 9.48 -4.84
N THR A 112 12.02 8.99 -5.62
CA THR A 112 13.18 8.25 -5.09
C THR A 112 14.48 8.83 -5.65
N THR A 113 15.57 8.69 -4.89
CA THR A 113 16.92 9.16 -5.26
C THR A 113 17.49 8.44 -6.48
N TYR A 114 16.86 7.35 -6.91
CA TYR A 114 17.20 6.55 -8.09
C TYR A 114 16.15 6.68 -9.20
N SER A 115 15.30 7.72 -9.16
CA SER A 115 14.35 8.01 -10.23
C SER A 115 15.06 8.35 -11.53
N GLU A 116 14.54 7.86 -12.65
CA GLU A 116 15.04 8.16 -14.00
C GLU A 116 14.85 9.64 -14.37
N THR A 117 13.97 10.35 -13.66
CA THR A 117 13.75 11.79 -13.85
C THR A 117 14.90 12.65 -13.31
N LEU A 118 15.83 12.06 -12.55
CA LEU A 118 17.02 12.70 -11.99
C LEU A 118 18.21 12.65 -12.96
N ASN A 119 17.99 13.12 -14.19
CA ASN A 119 18.96 13.04 -15.28
C ASN A 119 19.49 14.40 -15.75
N LYS A 120 19.34 15.45 -14.91
CA LYS A 120 19.72 16.83 -15.25
C LYS A 120 20.94 17.29 -14.44
N THR A 121 21.63 18.28 -15.00
CA THR A 121 22.73 19.00 -14.35
C THR A 121 22.32 20.47 -14.13
N PRO A 122 22.50 21.07 -12.94
CA PRO A 122 23.02 20.44 -11.71
C PRO A 122 22.05 19.37 -11.17
N TRP A 123 22.56 18.51 -10.28
CA TRP A 123 21.79 17.44 -9.64
C TRP A 123 20.41 17.93 -9.19
N ASN A 124 19.35 17.38 -9.77
CA ASN A 124 17.99 17.92 -9.69
C ASN A 124 17.09 17.20 -8.67
N TRP A 125 17.69 16.51 -7.71
CA TRP A 125 16.97 16.01 -6.54
C TRP A 125 16.69 17.16 -5.58
N ASP A 126 15.41 17.39 -5.29
CA ASP A 126 15.01 18.37 -4.28
C ASP A 126 15.31 17.77 -2.89
N SER A 127 16.23 18.41 -2.17
CA SER A 127 16.61 18.01 -0.80
C SER A 127 15.75 18.67 0.27
N SER A 128 14.80 19.53 -0.12
CA SER A 128 13.93 20.22 0.83
C SER A 128 13.02 19.21 1.52
N PHE A 129 13.27 18.94 2.79
CA PHE A 129 12.46 17.99 3.53
C PHE A 129 11.08 18.58 3.84
N PRO A 130 10.00 17.76 3.93
CA PRO A 130 8.66 18.25 4.25
C PRO A 130 8.55 19.02 5.57
N TRP A 131 9.49 18.79 6.50
CA TRP A 131 9.56 19.45 7.81
C TRP A 131 10.55 20.62 7.87
N GLU A 132 11.27 20.91 6.77
CA GLU A 132 12.04 22.14 6.65
C GLU A 132 11.08 23.29 6.37
N VAL A 133 10.39 23.73 7.42
CA VAL A 133 9.74 25.05 7.42
C VAL A 133 10.82 26.09 7.18
N ASN A 134 10.72 26.81 6.06
CA ASN A 134 11.58 27.95 5.73
C ASN A 134 11.78 28.83 6.99
N LYS A 135 13.02 28.97 7.43
CA LYS A 135 13.41 29.97 8.44
C LYS A 135 13.37 31.37 7.86
#